data_AF-A0A443R4N5-F1
#
_entry.id   AF-A0A443R4N5-F1
#
_cell.length_a   1.000
_cell.length_b   1.000
_cell.length_c   1.000
_cell.angle_alpha   90.00
_cell.angle_beta   90.00
_cell.angle_gamma   90.00
#
_symmetry.space_group_name_H-M   'P 1'
#
loop_
_entity.id
_entity.type
_entity.pdbx_description
1 polymer ?
#
loop_
_entity_poly.entity_id
_entity_poly.type
_entity_poly.pdbx_seq_one_letter_code
_entity_poly.pdbx_strand_id
1 'polypeptide(L)'
;TSYKDWVCAMLVPFYSQGINVKPCRSLCERVEQKCPYLHPASGEQYAGEPVFICIDPRIPESQNATDLPYGKPGKCYDLCDLATDDVLDTKNDIIWF
;
A
#
# COMPACT_ATOMS: atom_id res chain seq x y z
N THR A 1 2.22 -2.31 -13.85
CA THR A 1 0.97 -1.92 -13.18
C THR A 1 1.11 -1.99 -11.66
N SER A 2 1.65 -3.06 -11.05
CA SER A 2 1.76 -3.19 -9.58
C SER A 2 2.51 -2.09 -8.84
N TYR A 3 3.64 -1.58 -9.36
CA TYR A 3 4.34 -0.45 -8.73
C TYR A 3 3.45 0.80 -8.69
N LYS A 4 2.74 1.10 -9.78
CA LYS A 4 1.78 2.22 -9.84
C LYS A 4 0.68 2.04 -8.79
N ASP A 5 0.13 0.84 -8.69
CA ASP A 5 -0.97 0.56 -7.76
C ASP A 5 -0.52 0.71 -6.30
N TRP A 6 0.70 0.25 -5.98
CA TRP A 6 1.32 0.48 -4.66
C TRP A 6 1.57 1.97 -4.39
N VAL A 7 2.12 2.73 -5.36
CA VAL A 7 2.32 4.18 -5.22
C VAL A 7 1.00 4.89 -4.96
N CYS A 8 -0.05 4.55 -5.71
CA CYS A 8 -1.39 5.11 -5.49
C CYS A 8 -1.89 4.80 -4.07
N ALA A 9 -1.79 3.55 -3.63
CA ALA A 9 -2.23 3.13 -2.31
C ALA A 9 -1.47 3.81 -1.15
N MET A 10 -0.20 4.17 -1.38
CA MET A 10 0.66 4.84 -0.40
C MET A 10 0.47 6.35 -0.35
N LEU A 11 0.24 6.99 -1.51
CA LEU A 11 0.19 8.46 -1.62
C LEU A 11 -1.24 9.02 -1.60
N VAL A 12 -2.22 8.23 -2.02
CA VAL A 12 -3.62 8.66 -2.08
C VAL A 12 -4.36 8.05 -0.88
N PRO A 13 -4.86 8.86 0.06
CA PRO A 13 -5.56 8.35 1.22
C PRO A 13 -6.93 7.77 0.81
N PHE A 14 -7.22 6.57 1.28
CA PHE A 14 -8.51 5.93 1.10
C PHE A 14 -9.34 6.04 2.39
N TYR A 15 -10.61 6.37 2.25
CA TYR A 15 -11.56 6.49 3.36
C TYR A 15 -12.72 5.54 3.12
N SER A 16 -13.04 4.72 4.13
CA SER A 16 -14.25 3.91 4.15
C SER A 16 -15.06 4.30 5.37
N GLN A 17 -16.33 4.65 5.17
CA GLN A 17 -17.23 5.11 6.24
C GLN A 17 -16.65 6.29 7.06
N GLY A 18 -15.93 7.21 6.39
CA GLY A 18 -15.30 8.37 7.03
C GLY A 18 -14.02 8.08 7.82
N ILE A 19 -13.56 6.82 7.85
CA ILE A 19 -12.31 6.42 8.52
C ILE A 19 -11.22 6.19 7.48
N ASN A 20 -10.03 6.77 7.70
CA ASN A 20 -8.88 6.47 6.86
C ASN A 20 -8.47 5.01 7.05
N VAL A 21 -8.51 4.24 5.97
CA VAL A 21 -8.11 2.83 5.98
C VAL A 21 -6.76 2.72 5.28
N LYS A 22 -5.80 2.10 5.95
CA LYS A 22 -4.45 1.88 5.39
C LYS A 22 -4.45 0.69 4.43
N PRO A 23 -3.57 0.70 3.40
CA PRO A 23 -3.43 -0.42 2.49
C PRO A 23 -2.89 -1.68 3.20
N CYS A 24 -3.23 -2.85 2.66
CA CYS A 24 -2.64 -4.12 3.09
C CYS A 24 -1.18 -4.25 2.61
N ARG A 25 -0.35 -4.94 3.40
CA ARG A 25 1.06 -5.23 3.07
C ARG A 25 1.20 -6.06 1.78
N SER A 26 0.19 -6.84 1.43
CA SER A 26 0.11 -7.63 0.19
C SER A 26 0.28 -6.80 -1.08
N LEU A 27 0.02 -5.48 -1.04
CA LEU A 27 0.30 -4.59 -2.16
C LEU A 27 1.79 -4.39 -2.39
N CYS A 28 2.56 -4.29 -1.31
CA CYS A 28 4.01 -4.22 -1.37
C CYS A 28 4.60 -5.55 -1.86
N GLU A 29 4.17 -6.67 -1.28
CA GLU A 29 4.66 -8.01 -1.64
C GLU A 29 4.43 -8.33 -3.12
N ARG A 30 3.31 -7.85 -3.68
CA ARG A 30 3.02 -7.97 -5.12
C ARG A 30 4.00 -7.20 -6.00
N VAL A 31 4.55 -6.08 -5.53
CA VAL A 31 5.59 -5.34 -6.23
C VAL A 31 6.89 -6.15 -6.21
N GLU A 32 7.30 -6.65 -5.04
CA GLU A 32 8.52 -7.47 -4.91
C GLU A 32 8.50 -8.70 -5.82
N GLN A 33 7.35 -9.36 -5.95
CA GLN A 33 7.21 -10.58 -6.77
C GLN A 33 7.20 -10.32 -8.28
N LYS A 34 6.74 -9.13 -8.72
CA LYS A 34 6.47 -8.85 -10.14
C LYS A 34 7.46 -7.89 -10.77
N CYS A 35 8.01 -6.96 -10.01
CA CYS A 35 8.93 -5.97 -10.53
C CYS A 35 10.33 -6.59 -10.66
N PRO A 36 11.08 -6.21 -11.72
CA PRO A 36 12.48 -6.62 -11.82
C PRO A 36 13.27 -6.13 -10.61
N TYR A 37 14.29 -6.89 -10.26
CA TYR A 37 15.27 -6.44 -9.29
C TYR A 37 15.98 -5.20 -9.82
N LEU A 38 15.75 -4.05 -9.17
CA LEU A 38 16.38 -2.79 -9.52
C LEU A 38 17.66 -2.62 -8.69
N HIS A 39 18.80 -2.57 -9.37
CA HIS A 39 20.08 -2.28 -8.73
C HIS A 39 20.21 -0.76 -8.52
N PRO A 40 20.65 -0.29 -7.34
CA PRO A 40 20.84 1.14 -7.09
C PRO A 40 21.96 1.70 -7.98
N ALA A 41 21.76 2.92 -8.48
CA ALA A 41 22.77 3.59 -9.31
C ALA A 41 23.97 4.12 -8.50
N SER A 42 23.78 4.40 -7.20
CA SER A 42 24.83 4.83 -6.28
C SER A 42 25.38 3.62 -5.51
N GLY A 43 26.70 3.44 -5.54
CA GLY A 43 27.41 2.25 -5.05
C GLY A 43 27.43 2.02 -3.53
N GLU A 44 26.53 2.62 -2.76
CA GLU A 44 26.49 2.48 -1.29
C GLU A 44 25.70 1.26 -0.81
N GLN A 45 25.01 0.52 -1.68
CA GLN A 45 24.36 -0.74 -1.30
C GLN A 45 25.29 -1.92 -1.61
N TYR A 46 26.11 -2.28 -0.63
CA TYR A 46 27.22 -3.23 -0.77
C TYR A 46 26.82 -4.72 -0.60
N ALA A 47 25.53 -5.07 -0.61
CA ALA A 47 25.10 -6.45 -0.28
C ALA A 47 24.18 -7.11 -1.32
N GLY A 48 23.92 -6.46 -2.47
CA GLY A 48 22.93 -6.97 -3.42
C GLY A 48 21.50 -6.90 -2.87
N GLU A 49 21.19 -5.89 -2.06
CA GLU A 49 19.81 -5.57 -1.67
C GLU A 49 19.07 -4.82 -2.80
N PRO A 50 17.78 -5.12 -3.03
CA PRO A 50 16.99 -4.41 -4.02
C PRO A 50 16.67 -2.98 -3.58
N VAL A 51 16.49 -2.07 -4.54
CA VAL A 51 15.99 -0.70 -4.27
C VAL A 51 14.57 -0.72 -3.66
N PHE A 52 13.79 -1.76 -3.90
CA PHE A 52 12.44 -1.92 -3.37
C PHE A 52 12.36 -3.19 -2.53
N ILE A 53 12.06 -3.05 -1.24
CA ILE A 53 11.85 -4.15 -0.30
C ILE A 53 10.73 -3.80 0.68
N CYS A 54 9.92 -4.78 1.04
CA CYS A 54 8.87 -4.69 2.03
C CYS A 54 9.40 -4.99 3.44
N ILE A 55 8.71 -4.50 4.47
CA ILE A 55 9.07 -4.77 5.86
C ILE A 55 8.87 -6.27 6.15
N ASP A 56 9.91 -6.94 6.66
CA ASP A 56 9.87 -8.37 6.99
C ASP A 56 8.75 -8.65 8.03
N PRO A 57 7.81 -9.58 7.76
CA PRO A 57 6.74 -9.94 8.68
C PRO A 57 7.20 -10.58 9.99
N ARG A 58 8.43 -11.12 10.04
CA ARG A 58 9.02 -11.71 11.24
C ARG A 58 9.63 -10.67 12.17
N ILE A 59 9.88 -9.46 11.68
CA ILE A 59 10.33 -8.36 12.52
C ILE A 59 9.09 -7.75 13.17
N PRO A 60 8.92 -7.90 14.50
CA PRO A 60 7.77 -7.36 15.18
C PRO A 60 7.76 -5.84 15.01
N GLU A 61 6.65 -5.36 14.50
CA GLU A 61 6.38 -3.95 14.37
C GLU A 61 6.44 -3.29 15.75
N SER A 62 7.20 -2.20 15.88
CA SER A 62 7.31 -1.47 17.15
C SER A 62 5.89 -1.11 17.61
N GLN A 63 5.51 -1.57 18.81
CA GLN A 63 4.18 -1.28 19.38
C GLN A 63 3.95 0.23 19.61
N ASN A 64 5.02 1.03 19.56
CA ASN A 64 5.01 2.48 19.68
C ASN A 64 5.04 3.21 18.33
N ALA A 65 5.05 2.49 17.21
CA ALA A 65 5.00 3.10 15.89
C ALA A 65 3.55 3.48 15.56
N THR A 66 3.21 4.74 15.81
CA THR A 66 1.92 5.32 15.41
C THR A 66 1.82 5.46 13.87
N ASP A 67 2.96 5.45 13.18
CA ASP A 67 3.09 5.83 11.77
C ASP A 67 3.53 4.66 10.87
N LEU A 68 2.74 3.58 10.92
CA LEU A 68 3.00 2.39 10.11
C LEU A 68 2.42 2.58 8.70
N PRO A 69 3.15 2.24 7.63
CA PRO A 69 2.67 2.45 6.26
C PRO A 69 1.47 1.57 5.90
N TYR A 70 1.35 0.40 6.53
CA TYR A 70 0.32 -0.59 6.22
C TYR A 70 -0.65 -0.79 7.38
N GLY A 71 -1.87 -1.21 7.07
CA GLY A 71 -2.85 -1.61 8.06
C GLY A 71 -2.56 -2.99 8.65
N LYS A 72 -3.13 -3.27 9.83
CA LYS A 72 -3.03 -4.60 10.45
C LYS A 72 -3.77 -5.65 9.62
N PRO A 73 -3.38 -6.94 9.67
CA PRO A 73 -4.12 -8.01 9.01
C PRO A 73 -5.61 -7.98 9.38
N GLY A 74 -6.49 -7.99 8.37
CA GLY A 74 -7.95 -7.89 8.55
C GLY A 74 -8.48 -6.49 8.89
N LYS A 75 -7.62 -5.48 8.98
CA LYS A 75 -7.95 -4.05 9.19
C LYS A 75 -7.17 -3.18 8.19
N CYS A 76 -7.19 -3.61 6.93
CA CYS A 76 -6.56 -2.95 5.80
C CYS A 76 -7.41 -3.23 4.55
N TYR A 77 -7.15 -2.50 3.46
CA TYR A 77 -7.83 -2.73 2.18
C TYR A 77 -6.85 -3.23 1.10
N ASP A 78 -7.38 -4.01 0.18
CA ASP A 78 -6.75 -4.43 -1.07
C ASP A 78 -7.43 -3.79 -2.29
N LEU A 79 -6.78 -3.83 -3.46
CA LEU A 79 -7.33 -3.22 -4.69
C LEU A 79 -8.70 -3.77 -5.08
N CYS A 80 -9.00 -5.03 -4.74
CA CYS A 80 -10.30 -5.63 -5.02
C CYS A 80 -11.42 -5.03 -4.16
N ASP A 81 -11.08 -4.52 -2.96
CA ASP A 81 -12.04 -3.90 -2.05
C ASP A 81 -12.44 -2.49 -2.56
N LEU A 82 -11.59 -1.85 -3.36
CA LEU A 82 -11.89 -0.56 -3.99
C LEU A 82 -12.91 -0.69 -5.14
N ALA A 83 -12.93 -1.84 -5.83
CA ALA A 83 -13.80 -2.06 -6.98
C ALA A 83 -15.29 -2.21 -6.59
N THR A 84 -15.58 -2.46 -5.31
CA THR A 84 -16.95 -2.61 -4.80
C THR A 84 -17.57 -1.28 -4.35
N ASP A 85 -16.76 -0.25 -4.06
CA ASP A 85 -17.24 1.05 -3.62
C ASP A 85 -17.63 1.98 -4.79
N ASP A 86 -17.06 1.79 -5.97
CA ASP A 86 -17.38 2.60 -7.19
C ASP A 86 -18.83 2.36 -7.69
N VAL A 87 -19.42 1.23 -7.33
CA VAL A 87 -20.82 0.88 -7.66
C VAL A 87 -21.81 1.53 -6.67
N LEU A 88 -21.34 1.98 -5.50
CA LEU A 88 -22.16 2.64 -4.48
C LEU A 88 -21.98 4.16 -4.43
N ASP A 89 -20.83 4.69 -4.88
CA ASP A 89 -20.59 6.15 -4.91
C ASP A 89 -21.23 6.84 -6.14
N THR A 90 -21.34 6.15 -7.27
CA THR A 90 -22.02 6.71 -8.46
C THR A 90 -23.53 6.89 -8.31
N LYS A 91 -24.13 6.43 -7.20
CA LYS A 91 -25.56 6.58 -6.94
C LYS A 91 -25.93 7.71 -6.01
N ASN A 92 -25.00 8.39 -5.33
CA ASN A 92 -25.45 9.23 -4.22
C ASN A 92 -24.56 10.40 -3.76
N ASP A 93 -23.97 11.22 -4.65
CA ASP A 93 -23.75 12.67 -4.38
C ASP A 93 -23.18 13.45 -5.58
N ILE A 94 -24.01 13.72 -6.60
CA ILE A 94 -23.84 14.95 -7.39
C ILE A 94 -24.71 16.02 -6.73
N ILE A 95 -24.14 16.70 -5.73
CA ILE A 95 -24.55 18.06 -5.35
C ILE A 95 -23.27 18.88 -5.19
N TRP A 96 -22.90 19.58 -6.25
CA TRP A 96 -21.90 20.64 -6.19
C TRP A 96 -22.49 21.82 -5.39
N PHE A 97 -21.82 22.23 -4.32
CA PHE A 97 -21.95 23.60 -3.77
C PHE A 97 -20.95 24.52 -4.49
#